data_AF-A0A375YWG6-F1
#
_entry.id   AF-A0A375YWG6-F1
#
_cell.length_a   1.000
_cell.length_b   1.000
_cell.length_c   1.000
_cell.angle_alpha   90.00
_cell.angle_beta   90.00
_cell.angle_gamma   90.00
#
_symmetry.space_group_name_H-M   'P 1'
#
loop_
_entity.id
_entity.type
_entity.pdbx_description
1 polymer ?
#
loop_
_entity_poly.entity_id
_entity_poly.type
_entity_poly.pdbx_seq_one_letter_code
_entity_poly.pdbx_strand_id
1 'polypeptide(L)'
;MASEVWAAVIGGVAGLATGALGSVIAPWVNWGIEKRRSDRQHRRDLVKAWREGVTYEGHDFVLALNSNWYETLRPNMKPETVERLERQRTSIVPPDNHRHFKDVFTGEIDRIEREWKL
;
A
#
# COMPACT_ATOMS: atom_id res chain seq x y z
N MET A 1 -47.95 23.36 -32.85
CA MET A 1 -47.67 22.40 -33.95
C MET A 1 -46.17 22.21 -34.19
N ALA A 2 -45.43 23.16 -34.81
CA ALA A 2 -43.99 22.93 -35.09
C ALA A 2 -43.07 22.98 -33.85
N SER A 3 -43.43 23.77 -32.82
CA SER A 3 -42.62 23.95 -31.60
C SER A 3 -42.63 22.76 -30.63
N GLU A 4 -43.72 21.99 -30.57
CA GLU A 4 -43.86 20.82 -29.69
C GLU A 4 -43.05 19.63 -30.17
N VAL A 5 -42.94 19.45 -31.49
CA VAL A 5 -42.14 18.38 -32.11
C VAL A 5 -40.65 18.62 -31.85
N TRP A 6 -40.17 19.86 -31.91
CA TRP A 6 -38.78 20.20 -31.62
C TRP A 6 -38.42 20.04 -30.14
N ALA A 7 -39.34 20.36 -29.22
CA ALA A 7 -39.13 20.12 -27.80
C ALA A 7 -39.02 18.61 -27.46
N ALA A 8 -39.85 17.78 -28.09
CA ALA A 8 -39.80 16.33 -27.92
C ALA A 8 -38.53 15.70 -28.51
N VAL A 9 -38.03 16.21 -29.65
CA VAL A 9 -36.78 15.74 -30.27
C VAL A 9 -35.55 16.15 -29.44
N ILE A 10 -35.50 17.38 -28.94
CA ILE A 10 -34.40 17.85 -28.08
C ILE A 10 -34.42 17.12 -26.73
N GLY A 11 -35.61 16.90 -26.14
CA GLY A 11 -35.77 16.10 -24.92
C GLY A 11 -35.38 14.63 -25.10
N GLY A 12 -35.74 14.03 -26.24
CA GLY A 12 -35.38 12.65 -26.58
C GLY A 12 -33.89 12.44 -26.83
N VAL A 13 -33.23 13.38 -27.51
CA VAL A 13 -31.78 13.32 -27.79
C VAL A 13 -30.94 13.61 -26.55
N ALA A 14 -31.36 14.55 -25.69
CA ALA A 14 -30.69 14.79 -24.41
C ALA A 14 -30.80 13.58 -23.46
N GLY A 15 -31.95 12.91 -23.42
CA GLY A 15 -32.14 11.69 -22.61
C GLY A 15 -31.28 10.51 -23.07
N LEU A 16 -31.17 10.31 -24.39
CA LEU A 16 -30.37 9.23 -24.97
C LEU A 16 -28.85 9.50 -24.89
N ALA A 17 -28.40 10.74 -25.07
CA ALA A 17 -26.99 11.09 -24.94
C ALA A 17 -26.48 10.87 -23.50
N THR A 18 -27.29 11.20 -22.49
CA THR A 18 -26.92 11.00 -21.09
C THR A 18 -26.92 9.52 -20.69
N GLY A 19 -27.87 8.73 -21.21
CA GLY A 19 -27.92 7.28 -20.99
C GLY A 19 -26.77 6.50 -21.68
N ALA A 20 -26.41 6.89 -22.90
CA ALA A 20 -25.31 6.27 -23.65
C ALA A 20 -23.94 6.66 -23.07
N LEU A 21 -23.72 7.93 -22.72
CA LEU A 21 -22.46 8.38 -22.09
C LEU A 21 -22.27 7.78 -20.69
N GLY A 22 -23.37 7.56 -19.94
CA GLY A 22 -23.32 6.86 -18.66
C GLY A 22 -22.78 5.43 -18.76
N SER A 23 -23.15 4.70 -19.82
CA SER A 23 -22.67 3.33 -20.06
C SER A 23 -21.17 3.25 -20.36
N VAL A 24 -20.60 4.32 -20.93
CA VAL A 24 -19.18 4.38 -21.29
C VAL A 24 -18.34 4.90 -20.13
N ILE A 25 -18.84 5.83 -19.31
CA ILE A 25 -18.08 6.44 -18.20
C ILE A 25 -18.07 5.53 -16.96
N ALA A 26 -19.16 4.80 -16.69
CA ALA A 26 -19.28 3.89 -15.56
C ALA A 26 -18.11 2.89 -15.40
N PRO A 27 -17.62 2.19 -16.45
CA PRO A 27 -16.51 1.25 -16.32
C PRO A 27 -15.19 1.93 -15.92
N TRP A 28 -14.92 3.18 -16.34
CA TRP A 28 -13.69 3.89 -15.95
C TRP A 28 -13.70 4.32 -14.50
N VAL A 29 -14.86 4.79 -14.00
CA VAL A 29 -15.03 5.13 -12.59
C VAL A 29 -14.86 3.88 -11.73
N ASN A 30 -15.51 2.77 -12.11
CA ASN A 30 -15.38 1.50 -11.39
C ASN A 30 -13.93 0.99 -11.40
N TRP A 31 -13.25 1.06 -12.55
CA TRP A 31 -11.84 0.71 -12.66
C TRP A 31 -10.95 1.54 -11.74
N GLY A 32 -11.20 2.85 -11.66
CA GLY A 32 -10.47 3.74 -10.76
C GLY A 32 -10.64 3.37 -9.29
N ILE A 33 -11.85 2.98 -8.88
CA ILE A 33 -12.14 2.52 -7.52
C ILE A 33 -11.45 1.17 -7.25
N GLU A 34 -11.58 0.22 -8.18
CA GLU A 34 -11.02 -1.12 -8.01
C GLU A 34 -9.49 -1.08 -7.96
N LYS A 35 -8.85 -0.24 -8.79
CA LYS A 35 -7.41 -0.01 -8.71
C LYS A 35 -6.99 0.53 -7.35
N ARG A 36 -7.68 1.54 -6.81
CA ARG A 36 -7.39 2.08 -5.46
C ARG A 36 -7.59 1.05 -4.37
N ARG A 37 -8.63 0.20 -4.50
CA ARG A 37 -8.88 -0.91 -3.57
C ARG A 37 -7.75 -1.92 -3.63
N SER A 38 -7.35 -2.35 -4.83
CA SER A 38 -6.23 -3.27 -5.05
C SER A 38 -4.93 -2.72 -4.48
N ASP A 39 -4.61 -1.46 -4.73
CA ASP A 39 -3.40 -0.81 -4.18
C ASP A 39 -3.42 -0.77 -2.65
N ARG A 40 -4.57 -0.42 -2.04
CA ARG A 40 -4.72 -0.40 -0.58
C ARG A 40 -4.62 -1.81 0.01
N GLN A 41 -5.18 -2.81 -0.66
CA GLN A 41 -5.12 -4.20 -0.23
C GLN A 41 -3.67 -4.71 -0.28
N HIS A 42 -2.97 -4.48 -1.39
CA HIS A 42 -1.56 -4.88 -1.54
C HIS A 42 -0.68 -4.28 -0.44
N ARG A 43 -0.86 -2.99 -0.12
CA ARG A 43 -0.12 -2.34 0.98
C ARG A 43 -0.43 -2.97 2.35
N ARG A 44 -1.69 -3.34 2.62
CA ARG A 44 -2.06 -4.06 3.85
C ARG A 44 -1.42 -5.44 3.91
N ASP A 45 -1.39 -6.15 2.79
CA ASP A 45 -0.77 -7.47 2.70
C ASP A 45 0.73 -7.39 2.96
N LEU A 46 1.42 -6.37 2.44
CA LEU A 46 2.82 -6.09 2.76
C LEU A 46 3.04 -5.82 4.25
N VAL A 47 2.28 -4.90 4.85
CA VAL A 47 2.39 -4.58 6.28
C VAL A 47 2.14 -5.81 7.15
N LYS A 48 1.14 -6.62 6.79
CA LYS A 48 0.86 -7.87 7.47
C LYS A 48 2.05 -8.84 7.37
N ALA A 49 2.58 -9.06 6.17
CA ALA A 49 3.74 -9.93 5.97
C ALA A 49 4.96 -9.46 6.76
N TRP A 50 5.21 -8.16 6.84
CA TRP A 50 6.30 -7.61 7.65
C TRP A 50 6.07 -7.83 9.15
N ARG A 51 4.85 -7.59 9.66
CA ARG A 51 4.52 -7.84 11.08
C ARG A 51 4.66 -9.32 11.46
N GLU A 52 4.25 -10.21 10.57
CA GLU A 52 4.42 -11.66 10.73
C GLU A 52 5.91 -12.02 10.74
N GLY A 53 6.68 -11.53 9.77
CA GLY A 53 8.13 -11.73 9.69
C GLY A 53 8.88 -11.27 10.94
N VAL A 54 8.57 -10.06 11.43
CA VAL A 54 9.13 -9.53 12.68
C VAL A 54 8.74 -10.38 13.90
N THR A 55 7.57 -11.01 13.89
CA THR A 55 7.13 -11.87 15.00
C THR A 55 7.85 -13.21 15.02
N TYR A 56 8.04 -13.84 13.86
CA TYR A 56 8.65 -15.16 13.76
C TYR A 56 10.19 -15.11 13.74
N GLU A 57 10.77 -14.18 12.99
CA GLU A 57 12.20 -14.14 12.70
C GLU A 57 12.90 -12.93 13.34
N GLY A 58 12.16 -11.92 13.81
CA GLY A 58 12.73 -10.69 14.38
C GLY A 58 13.54 -10.88 15.67
N HIS A 59 13.63 -12.11 16.19
CA HIS A 59 14.49 -12.48 17.30
C HIS A 59 15.93 -12.81 16.86
N ASP A 60 16.12 -13.31 15.63
CA ASP A 60 17.44 -13.58 15.07
C ASP A 60 17.72 -12.55 13.98
N PHE A 61 18.68 -11.67 14.29
CA PHE A 61 19.03 -10.57 13.41
C PHE A 61 19.53 -11.02 12.03
N VAL A 62 20.30 -12.11 11.98
CA VAL A 62 20.89 -12.59 10.73
C VAL A 62 19.80 -13.24 9.88
N LEU A 63 18.91 -14.02 10.49
CA LEU A 63 17.77 -14.59 9.76
C LEU A 63 16.83 -13.50 9.25
N ALA A 64 16.51 -12.50 10.09
CA ALA A 64 15.65 -11.39 9.71
C ALA A 64 16.19 -10.62 8.50
N LEU A 65 17.49 -10.30 8.45
CA LEU A 65 18.08 -9.57 7.32
C LEU A 65 18.16 -10.38 6.01
N ASN A 66 18.16 -11.71 6.09
CA ASN A 66 18.17 -12.58 4.90
C ASN A 66 16.77 -13.02 4.46
N SER A 67 15.73 -12.48 5.11
CA SER A 67 14.34 -12.86 4.86
C SER A 67 13.74 -12.12 3.65
N ASN A 68 12.75 -12.74 3.01
CA ASN A 68 12.00 -12.10 1.92
C ASN A 68 11.19 -10.89 2.41
N TRP A 69 10.64 -10.95 3.63
CA TRP A 69 9.88 -9.83 4.18
C TRP A 69 10.78 -8.61 4.40
N TYR A 70 12.05 -8.80 4.77
CA TYR A 70 13.00 -7.69 4.89
C TYR A 70 13.34 -7.08 3.53
N GLU A 71 13.59 -7.90 2.50
CA GLU A 71 13.89 -7.40 1.15
C GLU A 71 12.78 -6.52 0.57
N THR A 72 11.52 -6.83 0.89
CA THR A 72 10.37 -6.00 0.47
C THR A 72 10.16 -4.77 1.37
N LEU A 73 10.55 -4.84 2.64
CA LEU A 73 10.47 -3.73 3.59
C LEU A 73 11.58 -2.69 3.32
N ARG A 74 12.80 -3.14 3.03
CA ARG A 74 14.03 -2.34 2.90
C ARG A 74 13.88 -1.09 2.03
N PRO A 75 13.27 -1.13 0.83
CA PRO A 75 13.11 0.08 -0.01
C PRO A 75 12.18 1.14 0.61
N ASN A 76 11.34 0.76 1.57
CA ASN A 76 10.38 1.64 2.23
C ASN A 76 10.90 2.19 3.56
N MET A 77 12.02 1.67 4.05
CA MET A 77 12.65 2.11 5.30
C MET A 77 13.42 3.41 5.09
N LYS A 78 13.65 4.14 6.20
CA LYS A 78 14.58 5.27 6.17
C LYS A 78 15.99 4.78 5.81
N PRO A 79 16.74 5.52 4.97
CA PRO A 79 18.10 5.13 4.57
C PRO A 79 19.02 5.00 5.79
N GLU A 80 18.87 5.88 6.79
CA GLU A 80 19.60 5.83 8.06
C GLU A 80 19.35 4.53 8.84
N THR A 81 18.11 4.04 8.81
CA THR A 81 17.73 2.80 9.49
C THR A 81 18.32 1.59 8.76
N VAL A 82 18.24 1.56 7.43
CA VAL A 82 18.86 0.51 6.60
C VAL A 82 20.35 0.47 6.82
N GLU A 83 21.02 1.63 6.77
CA GLU A 83 22.46 1.72 7.02
C GLU A 83 22.81 1.21 8.41
N ARG A 84 22.06 1.59 9.45
CA ARG A 84 22.30 1.14 10.82
C ARG A 84 22.11 -0.37 11.01
N LEU A 85 21.20 -0.98 10.25
CA LEU A 85 20.95 -2.43 10.29
C LEU A 85 22.04 -3.18 9.50
N GLU A 86 22.38 -2.74 8.30
CA GLU A 86 23.30 -3.44 7.40
C GLU A 86 24.78 -3.14 7.67
N ARG A 87 25.09 -2.12 8.48
CA ARG A 87 26.47 -1.82 8.86
C ARG A 87 27.10 -3.04 9.52
N GLN A 88 28.16 -3.54 8.90
CA GLN A 88 28.92 -4.71 9.36
C GLN A 88 29.38 -4.48 10.80
N ARG A 89 28.72 -5.12 11.77
CA ARG A 89 29.06 -4.98 13.19
C ARG A 89 30.23 -5.90 13.50
N THR A 90 31.40 -5.32 13.75
CA THR A 90 32.60 -6.01 14.26
C THR A 90 32.61 -6.19 15.78
N SER A 91 31.58 -5.67 16.48
CA SER A 91 31.50 -5.72 17.93
C SER A 91 30.53 -6.79 18.40
N ILE A 92 31.00 -7.65 19.32
CA ILE A 92 30.20 -8.64 20.05
C ILE A 92 29.23 -7.86 20.93
N VAL A 93 27.99 -7.75 20.49
CA VAL A 93 26.93 -7.11 21.24
C VAL A 93 26.43 -8.08 22.32
N PRO A 94 26.34 -7.67 23.60
CA PRO A 94 25.83 -8.53 24.67
C PRO A 94 24.37 -8.98 24.38
N PRO A 95 23.98 -10.17 24.88
CA PRO A 95 22.75 -10.86 24.49
C PRO A 95 21.44 -10.09 24.74
N ASP A 96 21.42 -9.06 25.58
CA ASP A 96 20.20 -8.31 25.90
C ASP A 96 19.67 -7.39 24.77
N ASN A 97 20.41 -7.22 23.67
CA ASN A 97 20.02 -6.31 22.59
C ASN A 97 18.98 -6.86 21.59
N HIS A 98 18.41 -8.03 21.81
CA HIS A 98 17.43 -8.64 20.89
C HIS A 98 16.12 -7.85 20.82
N ARG A 99 15.70 -7.20 21.91
CA ARG A 99 14.54 -6.28 21.90
C ARG A 99 14.78 -5.08 20.99
N HIS A 100 16.02 -4.60 20.95
CA HIS A 100 16.36 -3.36 20.27
C HIS A 100 16.17 -3.46 18.74
N PHE A 101 16.31 -4.64 18.13
CA PHE A 101 16.10 -4.83 16.70
C PHE A 101 14.63 -4.96 16.33
N LYS A 102 13.87 -5.74 17.10
CA LYS A 102 12.42 -5.86 16.92
C LYS A 102 11.73 -4.50 17.00
N ASP A 103 12.16 -3.66 17.95
CA ASP A 103 11.62 -2.31 18.12
C ASP A 103 11.92 -1.41 16.91
N VAL A 104 13.09 -1.58 16.28
CA VAL A 104 13.47 -0.83 15.06
C VAL A 104 12.59 -1.22 13.88
N PHE A 105 12.39 -2.51 13.63
CA PHE A 105 11.52 -2.97 12.54
C PHE A 105 10.06 -2.56 12.79
N THR A 106 9.56 -2.77 14.01
CA THR A 106 8.19 -2.39 14.38
C THR A 106 7.97 -0.88 14.22
N GLY A 107 8.93 -0.06 14.65
CA GLY A 107 8.86 1.39 14.51
C GLY A 107 8.86 1.87 13.06
N GLU A 108 9.63 1.24 12.17
CA GLU A 108 9.59 1.55 10.73
C GLU A 108 8.27 1.10 10.10
N ILE A 109 7.75 -0.08 10.45
CA ILE A 109 6.46 -0.57 9.96
C ILE A 109 5.33 0.39 10.39
N ASP A 110 5.28 0.79 11.66
CA ASP A 110 4.28 1.73 12.18
C ASP A 110 4.40 3.13 11.53
N ARG A 111 5.62 3.54 11.16
CA ARG A 111 5.82 4.77 10.38
C ARG A 111 5.24 4.65 8.98
N ILE A 112 5.57 3.56 8.27
CA ILE A 112 5.10 3.31 6.89
C ILE A 112 3.57 3.18 6.86
N GLU A 113 2.98 2.48 7.83
CA GLU A 113 1.52 2.32 7.92
C GLU A 113 0.80 3.67 8.07
N ARG A 114 1.34 4.57 8.91
CA ARG A 114 0.83 5.94 9.05
C ARG A 114 1.00 6.77 7.77
N GLU A 115 2.15 6.68 7.11
CA GLU A 115 2.42 7.38 5.85
C GLU A 115 1.46 6.93 4.74
N TRP A 116 1.17 5.63 4.69
CA TRP A 116 0.23 5.04 3.74
C TRP A 116 -1.25 5.24 4.12
N LYS A 117 -1.52 5.82 5.30
CA LYS A 117 -2.87 6.07 5.85
C LYS A 117 -3.72 4.80 5.91
N LEU A 118 -3.08 3.69 6.28
CA LEU A 118 -3.72 2.38 6.30
C LEU A 118 -4.67 2.19 7.49
#